data_AF-A0A4Y9EPA1-F1
#
_entry.id   AF-A0A4Y9EPA1-F1
#
_cell.length_a   1.000
_cell.length_b   1.000
_cell.length_c   1.000
_cell.angle_alpha   90.00
_cell.angle_beta   90.00
_cell.angle_gamma   90.00
#
_symmetry.space_group_name_H-M   'P 1'
#
loop_
_entity.id
_entity.type
_entity.pdbx_description
1 polymer ?
#
loop_
_entity_poly.entity_id
_entity_poly.type
_entity_poly.pdbx_seq_one_letter_code
_entity_poly.pdbx_strand_id
1 'polypeptide(L)'
;MVNGGGTASGGGLNYWDVNYTGSGCTSCDGAYLSGGSGDLTDGVVPALPWYSYENLAGTGPYVGWLSLVENNPVITFHFAAGTTVTGLSVFVDNTTYGGVYAPAAILIDGVNTAFSQPGYGSIGWINFTGLNLTGTSHTLELQQYYRQWEFVGEVTFDGRTSGAVPEPASWALMIAGFGMVGGTLRSRRRASVAA
;
A
#
# COMPACT_ATOMS: atom_id res chain seq x y z
N MET A 1 8.84 -7.67 -0.47
CA MET A 1 9.61 -6.87 -1.45
C MET A 1 11.09 -6.96 -1.12
N VAL A 2 11.96 -6.54 -2.03
CA VAL A 2 13.38 -6.30 -1.71
C VAL A 2 13.49 -4.90 -1.07
N ASN A 3 14.23 -4.77 0.02
CA ASN A 3 14.53 -3.48 0.64
C ASN A 3 15.29 -2.60 -0.35
N GLY A 4 15.25 -1.29 -0.15
CA GLY A 4 16.08 -0.37 -0.92
C GLY A 4 17.57 -0.66 -0.75
N GLY A 5 18.36 -0.11 -1.66
CA GLY A 5 19.81 -0.08 -1.58
C GLY A 5 20.30 1.15 -0.82
N GLY A 6 21.60 1.37 -0.89
CA GLY A 6 22.23 2.51 -0.25
C GLY A 6 23.71 2.58 -0.55
N THR A 7 24.49 2.93 0.46
CA THR A 7 25.94 3.10 0.36
C THR A 7 26.69 1.83 -0.04
N ALA A 8 26.14 0.63 0.19
CA ALA A 8 26.73 -0.63 -0.25
C ALA A 8 26.33 -1.01 -1.68
N SER A 9 25.21 -0.48 -2.20
CA SER A 9 24.69 -0.67 -3.56
C SER A 9 24.94 0.51 -4.49
N GLY A 10 25.97 1.32 -4.23
CA GLY A 10 26.42 2.40 -5.13
C GLY A 10 25.74 3.76 -4.94
N GLY A 11 24.95 3.91 -3.87
CA GLY A 11 24.35 5.18 -3.44
C GLY A 11 25.32 6.05 -2.64
N GLY A 12 25.05 7.35 -2.56
CA GLY A 12 25.75 8.26 -1.64
C GLY A 12 25.15 8.28 -0.24
N LEU A 13 23.92 7.77 -0.09
CA LEU A 13 23.12 7.71 1.13
C LEU A 13 22.42 6.35 1.18
N ASN A 14 21.59 6.12 2.21
CA ASN A 14 20.81 4.89 2.34
C ASN A 14 19.34 5.20 2.06
N TYR A 15 18.68 4.34 1.28
CA TYR A 15 17.31 4.54 0.76
C TYR A 15 16.43 3.36 1.15
N TRP A 16 16.55 2.95 2.42
CA TRP A 16 15.93 1.76 2.95
C TRP A 16 14.51 2.05 3.42
N ASP A 17 13.67 1.02 3.44
CA ASP A 17 12.45 1.00 4.23
C ASP A 17 12.79 0.70 5.69
N VAL A 18 13.39 1.69 6.37
CA VAL A 18 13.99 1.48 7.70
C VAL A 18 12.93 1.22 8.77
N ASN A 19 11.73 1.79 8.57
CA ASN A 19 10.60 1.69 9.48
C ASN A 19 9.70 0.47 9.20
N TYR A 20 10.11 -0.41 8.28
CA TYR A 20 9.32 -1.60 7.94
C TYR A 20 9.01 -2.44 9.18
N THR A 21 7.73 -2.66 9.43
CA THR A 21 7.20 -3.27 10.67
C THR A 21 7.18 -4.80 10.63
N GLY A 22 7.48 -5.39 9.48
CA GLY A 22 7.45 -6.84 9.27
C GLY A 22 8.76 -7.53 9.62
N SER A 23 9.04 -8.62 8.92
CA SER A 23 10.29 -9.39 9.05
C SER A 23 11.28 -9.02 7.95
N GLY A 24 12.57 -9.03 8.29
CA GLY A 24 13.70 -8.76 7.39
C GLY A 24 14.69 -7.77 8.00
N CYS A 25 15.83 -7.56 7.35
CA CYS A 25 16.78 -6.53 7.79
C CYS A 25 16.41 -5.18 7.15
N THR A 26 15.91 -4.25 7.96
CA THR A 26 15.47 -2.93 7.49
C THR A 26 16.62 -1.94 7.27
N SER A 27 17.83 -2.28 7.69
CA SER A 27 19.05 -1.47 7.55
C SER A 27 20.14 -2.16 6.73
N CYS A 28 19.73 -3.07 5.84
CA CYS A 28 20.61 -3.78 4.93
C CYS A 28 20.14 -3.55 3.49
N ASP A 29 21.07 -3.16 2.62
CA ASP A 29 20.83 -3.03 1.18
C ASP A 29 20.28 -4.35 0.61
N GLY A 30 19.17 -4.25 -0.13
CA GLY A 30 18.63 -5.37 -0.89
C GLY A 30 18.09 -6.54 -0.05
N ALA A 31 17.91 -6.39 1.27
CA ALA A 31 17.38 -7.46 2.11
C ALA A 31 15.91 -7.75 1.82
N TYR A 32 15.47 -9.01 1.89
CA TYR A 32 14.05 -9.33 1.71
C TYR A 32 13.21 -8.90 2.92
N LEU A 33 12.16 -8.12 2.65
CA LEU A 33 11.16 -7.64 3.61
C LEU A 33 9.80 -8.29 3.34
N SER A 34 9.11 -8.74 4.40
CA SER A 34 7.79 -9.35 4.27
C SER A 34 6.94 -9.24 5.55
N GLY A 35 5.62 -9.34 5.39
CA GLY A 35 4.68 -9.48 6.51
C GLY A 35 4.38 -8.20 7.30
N GLY A 36 4.76 -7.03 6.78
CA GLY A 36 4.47 -5.74 7.40
C GLY A 36 4.22 -4.61 6.40
N SER A 37 4.11 -3.41 6.97
CA SER A 37 4.01 -2.12 6.28
C SER A 37 5.27 -1.30 6.56
N GLY A 38 5.58 -0.36 5.68
CA GLY A 38 6.72 0.54 5.82
C GLY A 38 6.50 1.83 5.02
N ASP A 39 7.59 2.49 4.64
CA ASP A 39 7.57 3.82 4.03
C ASP A 39 6.74 3.88 2.72
N LEU A 40 6.58 2.75 2.01
CA LEU A 40 5.74 2.69 0.80
C LEU A 40 4.23 2.70 1.06
N THR A 41 3.77 2.55 2.31
CA THR A 41 2.35 2.41 2.65
C THR A 41 2.00 3.03 4.00
N ASP A 42 2.74 4.04 4.45
CA ASP A 42 2.53 4.69 5.74
C ASP A 42 1.65 5.95 5.65
N GLY A 43 1.24 6.34 4.44
CA GLY A 43 0.45 7.53 4.17
C GLY A 43 1.25 8.83 4.12
N VAL A 44 2.58 8.79 4.19
CA VAL A 44 3.45 9.95 4.14
C VAL A 44 3.95 10.18 2.72
N VAL A 45 3.33 11.13 2.03
CA VAL A 45 3.74 11.51 0.67
C VAL A 45 4.90 12.52 0.73
N PRO A 46 6.06 12.26 0.10
CA PRO A 46 7.17 13.21 0.09
C PRO A 46 6.78 14.54 -0.56
N ALA A 47 7.10 15.67 0.10
CA ALA A 47 6.86 17.00 -0.46
C ALA A 47 8.05 17.55 -1.27
N LEU A 48 9.21 16.90 -1.17
CA LEU A 48 10.48 17.27 -1.80
C LEU A 48 11.16 16.04 -2.43
N PRO A 49 12.10 16.24 -3.37
CA PRO A 49 12.89 15.17 -3.97
C PRO A 49 13.75 14.39 -2.98
N TRP A 50 14.16 13.20 -3.40
CA TRP A 50 14.96 12.28 -2.58
C TRP A 50 16.18 12.94 -1.92
N TYR A 51 16.95 13.72 -2.69
CA TYR A 51 18.19 14.34 -2.22
C TYR A 51 17.99 15.42 -1.15
N SER A 52 16.74 15.77 -0.83
CA SER A 52 16.39 16.70 0.25
C SER A 52 16.02 15.99 1.56
N TYR A 53 15.68 14.70 1.52
CA TYR A 53 15.26 13.92 2.70
C TYR A 53 16.22 12.80 3.06
N GLU A 54 16.77 12.14 2.04
CA GLU A 54 17.58 10.95 2.24
C GLU A 54 18.86 11.28 3.01
N ASN A 55 19.32 10.30 3.77
CA ASN A 55 20.45 10.49 4.68
C ASN A 55 21.17 9.16 4.96
N LEU A 56 22.31 9.22 5.64
CA LEU A 56 23.11 8.02 5.95
C LEU A 56 22.42 7.08 6.97
N ALA A 57 21.41 7.55 7.71
CA ALA A 57 20.64 6.69 8.61
C ALA A 57 19.50 5.94 7.88
N GLY A 58 19.22 6.28 6.61
CA GLY A 58 18.15 5.64 5.83
C GLY A 58 16.75 5.96 6.31
N THR A 59 16.55 7.09 7.01
CA THR A 59 15.23 7.49 7.56
C THR A 59 14.47 8.43 6.63
N GLY A 60 14.88 8.53 5.36
CA GLY A 60 14.13 9.29 4.37
C GLY A 60 12.88 8.52 3.95
N PRO A 61 11.91 9.20 3.30
CA PRO A 61 10.64 8.59 2.94
C PRO A 61 10.70 7.83 1.61
N TYR A 62 11.85 7.78 0.92
CA TYR A 62 11.96 7.04 -0.33
C TYR A 62 12.63 5.70 -0.12
N VAL A 63 12.05 4.66 -0.71
CA VAL A 63 12.74 3.40 -0.94
C VAL A 63 13.32 3.43 -2.36
N GLY A 64 14.63 3.20 -2.47
CA GLY A 64 15.38 3.38 -3.71
C GLY A 64 16.16 2.13 -4.14
N TRP A 65 16.08 1.77 -5.42
CA TRP A 65 16.78 0.59 -5.97
C TRP A 65 17.65 0.97 -7.17
N LEU A 66 18.85 0.39 -7.26
CA LEU A 66 19.72 0.56 -8.43
C LEU A 66 19.61 -0.66 -9.33
N SER A 67 19.28 -0.45 -10.61
CA SER A 67 19.12 -1.55 -11.58
C SER A 67 20.35 -2.46 -11.77
N LEU A 68 21.54 -2.04 -11.35
CA LEU A 68 22.74 -2.88 -11.38
C LEU A 68 22.81 -3.90 -10.24
N VAL A 69 22.07 -3.69 -9.16
CA VAL A 69 22.13 -4.52 -7.94
C VAL A 69 20.76 -5.13 -7.67
N GLU A 70 19.72 -4.31 -7.52
CA GLU A 70 18.34 -4.72 -7.31
C GLU A 70 17.49 -4.38 -8.54
N ASN A 71 17.62 -5.19 -9.60
CA ASN A 71 16.97 -4.93 -10.87
C ASN A 71 15.46 -5.22 -10.82
N ASN A 72 14.67 -4.27 -11.32
CA ASN A 72 13.22 -4.35 -11.49
C ASN A 72 12.48 -4.78 -10.21
N PRO A 73 12.43 -3.94 -9.17
CA PRO A 73 11.87 -4.32 -7.89
C PRO A 73 10.39 -4.74 -8.03
N VAL A 74 10.06 -5.87 -7.40
CA VAL A 74 8.70 -6.39 -7.30
C VAL A 74 8.20 -6.23 -5.86
N ILE A 75 7.12 -5.48 -5.70
CA ILE A 75 6.40 -5.29 -4.45
C ILE A 75 5.12 -6.12 -4.49
N THR A 76 4.85 -6.88 -3.44
CA THR A 76 3.62 -7.67 -3.31
C THR A 76 2.78 -7.09 -2.19
N PHE A 77 1.57 -6.66 -2.54
CA PHE A 77 0.59 -6.10 -1.61
C PHE A 77 -0.47 -7.13 -1.29
N HIS A 78 -0.83 -7.23 -0.02
CA HIS A 78 -1.84 -8.17 0.47
C HIS A 78 -3.09 -7.43 0.92
N PHE A 79 -4.26 -7.96 0.53
CA PHE A 79 -5.56 -7.36 0.81
C PHE A 79 -6.47 -8.35 1.53
N ALA A 80 -7.42 -7.81 2.30
CA ALA A 80 -8.46 -8.64 2.91
C ALA A 80 -9.29 -9.36 1.83
N ALA A 81 -9.78 -10.56 2.15
CA ALA A 81 -10.66 -11.32 1.27
C ALA A 81 -11.91 -10.50 0.88
N GLY A 82 -12.31 -10.58 -0.40
CA GLY A 82 -13.42 -9.80 -0.94
C GLY A 82 -13.06 -8.35 -1.32
N THR A 83 -11.80 -7.93 -1.18
CA THR A 83 -11.35 -6.65 -1.72
C THR A 83 -11.25 -6.73 -3.24
N THR A 84 -11.79 -5.72 -3.91
CA THR A 84 -11.53 -5.44 -5.32
C THR A 84 -10.77 -4.13 -5.41
N VAL A 85 -9.55 -4.16 -5.95
CA VAL A 85 -8.74 -2.97 -6.19
C VAL A 85 -9.19 -2.33 -7.50
N THR A 86 -9.62 -1.07 -7.42
CA THR A 86 -10.14 -0.29 -8.54
C THR A 86 -9.19 0.80 -9.03
N GLY A 87 -8.22 1.16 -8.21
CA GLY A 87 -7.17 2.10 -8.54
C GLY A 87 -5.88 1.81 -7.76
N LEU A 88 -4.78 2.27 -8.33
CA LEU A 88 -3.44 2.20 -7.75
C LEU A 88 -2.75 3.52 -8.07
N SER A 89 -2.09 4.13 -7.09
CA SER A 89 -1.27 5.30 -7.29
C SER A 89 0.11 5.07 -6.70
N VAL A 90 1.15 5.45 -7.45
CA VAL A 90 2.55 5.28 -7.07
C VAL A 90 3.22 6.64 -7.12
N PHE A 91 3.76 7.12 -6.00
CA PHE A 91 4.52 8.36 -5.94
C PHE A 91 5.97 8.08 -6.26
N VAL A 92 6.50 8.73 -7.29
CA VAL A 92 7.87 8.50 -7.78
C VAL A 92 8.66 9.80 -7.88
N ASP A 93 9.98 9.67 -7.79
CA ASP A 93 10.91 10.74 -8.15
C ASP A 93 11.34 10.58 -9.62
N ASN A 94 11.16 11.64 -10.42
CA ASN A 94 11.63 11.71 -11.81
C ASN A 94 12.52 12.95 -12.02
N THR A 95 13.28 13.34 -10.99
CA THR A 95 14.12 14.53 -11.05
C THR A 95 15.30 14.38 -11.99
N THR A 96 15.66 13.15 -12.38
CA THR A 96 16.86 12.79 -13.16
C THR A 96 18.19 13.10 -12.45
N TYR A 97 18.12 13.70 -11.26
CA TYR A 97 19.28 14.02 -10.45
C TYR A 97 19.81 12.74 -9.79
N GLY A 98 21.13 12.54 -9.87
CA GLY A 98 21.76 11.30 -9.38
C GLY A 98 21.39 10.04 -10.18
N GLY A 99 20.80 10.18 -11.37
CA GLY A 99 20.34 9.05 -12.18
C GLY A 99 19.02 8.44 -11.68
N VAL A 100 18.20 9.20 -10.95
CA VAL A 100 16.87 8.78 -10.50
C VAL A 100 15.81 9.11 -11.56
N TYR A 101 15.17 8.08 -12.09
CA TYR A 101 14.13 8.21 -13.10
C TYR A 101 12.84 7.52 -12.64
N ALA A 102 11.71 8.00 -13.17
CA ALA A 102 10.49 7.22 -13.18
C ALA A 102 10.70 5.86 -13.90
N PRO A 103 9.89 4.84 -13.59
CA PRO A 103 9.99 3.53 -14.22
C PRO A 103 9.96 3.61 -15.75
N ALA A 104 10.68 2.72 -16.42
CA ALA A 104 10.61 2.51 -17.86
C ALA A 104 9.33 1.74 -18.27
N ALA A 105 8.86 0.85 -17.40
CA ALA A 105 7.55 0.21 -17.52
C ALA A 105 7.00 -0.12 -16.12
N ILE A 106 5.68 -0.23 -16.00
CA ILE A 106 5.03 -0.69 -14.77
C ILE A 106 4.21 -1.93 -15.13
N LEU A 107 4.43 -3.03 -14.41
CA LEU A 107 3.61 -4.23 -14.55
C LEU A 107 2.77 -4.41 -13.29
N ILE A 108 1.46 -4.57 -13.48
CA ILE A 108 0.50 -4.89 -12.43
C ILE A 108 0.07 -6.33 -12.64
N ASP A 109 0.35 -7.21 -11.68
CA ASP A 109 0.17 -8.66 -11.81
C ASP A 109 0.82 -9.24 -13.08
N GLY A 110 2.01 -8.73 -13.44
CA GLY A 110 2.76 -9.14 -14.64
C GLY A 110 2.21 -8.55 -15.95
N VAL A 111 1.16 -7.71 -15.91
CA VAL A 111 0.60 -7.05 -17.09
C VAL A 111 1.23 -5.67 -17.25
N ASN A 112 1.98 -5.46 -18.33
CA ASN A 112 2.53 -4.15 -18.68
C ASN A 112 1.41 -3.14 -18.90
N THR A 113 1.32 -2.15 -18.02
CA THR A 113 0.21 -1.21 -17.93
C THR A 113 0.70 0.17 -18.32
N ALA A 114 0.05 0.77 -19.33
CA ALA A 114 0.39 2.11 -19.78
C ALA A 114 0.14 3.13 -18.67
N PHE A 115 1.03 4.12 -18.57
CA PHE A 115 0.97 5.16 -17.55
C PHE A 115 1.48 6.49 -18.09
N SER A 116 1.18 7.56 -17.35
CA SER A 116 1.77 8.88 -17.56
C SER A 116 2.75 9.15 -16.44
N GLN A 117 4.03 9.35 -16.76
CA GLN A 117 5.05 9.71 -15.78
C GLN A 117 4.95 11.18 -15.35
N PRO A 118 5.41 11.54 -14.14
CA PRO A 118 5.73 12.92 -13.79
C PRO A 118 6.73 13.51 -14.78
N GLY A 119 6.72 14.83 -14.97
CA GLY A 119 7.67 15.50 -15.87
C GLY A 119 9.13 15.32 -15.40
N TYR A 120 10.09 15.36 -16.32
CA TYR A 120 11.49 15.36 -15.94
C TYR A 120 11.81 16.56 -15.06
N GLY A 121 12.63 16.35 -14.02
CA GLY A 121 12.95 17.37 -13.03
C GLY A 121 11.87 17.54 -11.95
N SER A 122 10.94 16.60 -11.83
CA SER A 122 9.84 16.66 -10.86
C SER A 122 9.64 15.34 -10.10
N ILE A 123 8.85 15.42 -9.04
CA ILE A 123 8.30 14.28 -8.30
C ILE A 123 6.79 14.27 -8.48
N GLY A 124 6.15 13.11 -8.38
CA GLY A 124 4.70 13.06 -8.44
C GLY A 124 4.09 11.69 -8.57
N TRP A 125 2.76 11.71 -8.67
CA TRP A 125 1.93 10.52 -8.78
C TRP A 125 1.86 9.99 -10.20
N ILE A 126 2.04 8.69 -10.33
CA ILE A 126 1.52 7.88 -11.42
C ILE A 126 0.20 7.28 -10.95
N ASN A 127 -0.88 7.48 -11.70
CA ASN A 127 -2.22 7.04 -11.32
C ASN A 127 -2.78 6.03 -12.32
N PHE A 128 -3.28 4.92 -11.80
CA PHE A 128 -4.01 3.90 -12.53
C PHE A 128 -5.45 3.86 -12.02
N THR A 129 -6.41 3.99 -12.93
CA THR A 129 -7.84 3.93 -12.60
C THR A 129 -8.53 2.88 -13.48
N GLY A 130 -9.74 2.48 -13.07
CA GLY A 130 -10.51 1.49 -13.82
C GLY A 130 -9.93 0.07 -13.73
N LEU A 131 -9.09 -0.18 -12.72
CA LEU A 131 -8.64 -1.52 -12.40
C LEU A 131 -9.84 -2.34 -11.89
N ASN A 132 -9.70 -3.66 -11.94
CA ASN A 132 -10.68 -4.58 -11.38
C ASN A 132 -9.95 -5.81 -10.84
N LEU A 133 -8.89 -5.57 -10.08
CA LEU A 133 -8.07 -6.65 -9.55
C LEU A 133 -8.82 -7.31 -8.41
N THR A 134 -8.96 -8.63 -8.50
CA THR A 134 -9.64 -9.45 -7.49
C THR A 134 -8.66 -10.48 -6.95
N GLY A 135 -8.77 -10.78 -5.66
CA GLY A 135 -7.82 -11.64 -4.97
C GLY A 135 -7.33 -10.97 -3.69
N THR A 136 -6.44 -11.66 -2.98
CA THR A 136 -5.86 -11.18 -1.72
C THR A 136 -4.41 -10.75 -1.87
N SER A 137 -3.87 -10.76 -3.09
CA SER A 137 -2.48 -10.44 -3.37
C SER A 137 -2.35 -9.89 -4.77
N HIS A 138 -1.67 -8.75 -4.91
CA HIS A 138 -1.34 -8.13 -6.18
C HIS A 138 0.13 -7.69 -6.20
N THR A 139 0.77 -7.76 -7.37
CA THR A 139 2.17 -7.35 -7.53
C THR A 139 2.29 -6.07 -8.34
N LEU A 140 3.18 -5.19 -7.88
CA LEU A 140 3.69 -4.05 -8.62
C LEU A 140 5.15 -4.32 -8.97
N GLU A 141 5.45 -4.52 -10.24
CA GLU A 141 6.83 -4.55 -10.75
C GLU A 141 7.12 -3.21 -11.41
N LEU A 142 8.25 -2.64 -11.03
CA LEU A 142 8.76 -1.41 -11.60
C LEU A 142 9.96 -1.75 -12.46
N GLN A 143 9.86 -1.59 -13.78
CA GLN A 143 10.98 -1.88 -14.66
C GLN A 143 11.85 -0.66 -14.84
N GLN A 144 13.14 -0.82 -14.56
CA GLN A 144 14.08 0.28 -14.52
C GLN A 144 14.78 0.47 -15.85
N TYR A 145 15.22 1.71 -16.11
CA TYR A 145 16.24 1.94 -17.13
C TYR A 145 17.58 1.38 -16.66
N TYR A 146 18.35 0.81 -17.58
CA TYR A 146 19.68 0.26 -17.28
C TYR A 146 20.60 1.33 -16.66
N ARG A 147 21.23 0.96 -15.53
CA ARG A 147 22.12 1.81 -14.71
C ARG A 147 21.46 3.03 -14.07
N GLN A 148 20.12 3.07 -14.04
CA GLN A 148 19.39 4.11 -13.34
C GLN A 148 18.87 3.60 -12.00
N TRP A 149 18.64 4.56 -11.12
CA TRP A 149 17.92 4.41 -9.87
C TRP A 149 16.44 4.63 -10.09
N GLU A 150 15.63 3.96 -9.27
CA GLU A 150 14.20 4.20 -9.15
C GLU A 150 13.84 4.40 -7.68
N PHE A 151 13.11 5.47 -7.39
CA PHE A 151 12.76 5.90 -6.04
C PHE A 151 11.24 6.04 -5.92
N VAL A 152 10.67 5.34 -4.96
CA VAL A 152 9.24 5.36 -4.66
C VAL A 152 9.04 5.86 -3.24
N GLY A 153 8.11 6.80 -3.08
CA GLY A 153 7.83 7.44 -1.80
C GLY A 153 6.54 7.00 -1.12
N GLU A 154 5.53 6.58 -1.89
CA GLU A 154 4.25 6.12 -1.33
C GLU A 154 3.47 5.36 -2.40
N VAL A 155 2.73 4.33 -1.99
CA VAL A 155 1.83 3.56 -2.83
C VAL A 155 0.45 3.47 -2.19
N THR A 156 -0.56 3.97 -2.89
CA THR A 156 -1.95 3.96 -2.41
C THR A 156 -2.86 3.16 -3.33
N PHE A 157 -3.97 2.67 -2.77
CA PHE A 157 -4.94 1.85 -3.47
C PHE A 157 -6.35 2.39 -3.25
N ASP A 158 -7.10 2.50 -4.35
CA ASP A 158 -8.54 2.64 -4.29
C ASP A 158 -9.18 1.26 -4.42
N GLY A 159 -10.24 1.02 -3.66
CA GLY A 159 -10.93 -0.25 -3.75
C GLY A 159 -12.32 -0.25 -3.13
N ARG A 160 -12.99 -1.37 -3.33
CA ARG A 160 -14.29 -1.68 -2.73
C ARG A 160 -14.23 -3.08 -2.14
N THR A 161 -14.84 -3.26 -0.98
CA THR A 161 -14.94 -4.56 -0.33
C THR A 161 -16.33 -5.15 -0.55
N SER A 162 -16.41 -6.36 -1.09
CA SER A 162 -17.65 -7.13 -1.16
C SER A 162 -17.88 -7.88 0.17
N GLY A 163 -17.96 -7.13 1.26
CA GLY A 163 -18.43 -7.66 2.53
C GLY A 163 -19.94 -7.45 2.61
N ALA A 164 -20.74 -8.51 2.50
CA ALA A 164 -22.06 -8.48 3.11
C ALA A 164 -21.82 -8.20 4.59
N VAL A 165 -22.14 -6.99 5.07
CA VAL A 165 -22.21 -6.72 6.50
C VAL A 165 -23.19 -7.74 7.04
N PRO A 166 -22.75 -8.71 7.85
CA PRO A 166 -23.70 -9.56 8.50
C PRO A 166 -24.42 -8.66 9.49
N GLU A 167 -25.68 -8.35 9.21
CA GLU A 167 -26.61 -8.00 10.28
C GLU A 167 -27.40 -9.23 10.80
N PRO A 168 -26.80 -10.38 11.23
CA PRO A 168 -27.54 -11.33 12.05
C PRO A 168 -27.88 -10.76 13.43
N ALA A 169 -27.03 -9.89 13.97
CA ALA A 169 -27.17 -9.38 15.34
C ALA A 169 -28.24 -8.29 15.48
N SER A 170 -28.37 -7.38 14.50
CA SER A 170 -29.39 -6.32 14.54
C SER A 170 -30.81 -6.91 14.61
N TRP A 171 -31.08 -7.92 13.79
CA TRP A 171 -32.38 -8.59 13.77
C TRP A 171 -32.62 -9.39 15.05
N ALA A 172 -31.61 -10.10 15.56
CA ALA A 172 -31.71 -10.81 16.82
C ALA A 172 -31.98 -9.85 17.99
N LEU A 173 -31.31 -8.69 18.05
CA LEU A 173 -31.50 -7.68 19.09
C LEU A 173 -32.85 -6.95 18.96
N MET A 174 -33.32 -6.70 17.74
CA MET A 174 -34.65 -6.12 17.50
C MET A 174 -35.76 -7.11 17.89
N ILE A 175 -35.65 -8.37 17.49
CA ILE A 175 -36.61 -9.42 17.87
C ILE A 175 -36.58 -9.65 19.39
N ALA A 176 -35.40 -9.70 20.01
CA ALA A 176 -35.27 -9.81 21.45
C ALA A 176 -35.87 -8.59 22.17
N GLY A 177 -35.57 -7.37 21.70
CA GLY A 177 -36.09 -6.11 22.24
C GLY A 177 -37.60 -6.02 22.14
N PHE A 178 -38.17 -6.22 20.94
CA PHE A 178 -39.62 -6.22 20.72
C PHE A 178 -40.31 -7.39 21.43
N GLY A 179 -39.66 -8.55 21.50
CA GLY A 179 -40.14 -9.71 22.24
C GLY A 179 -40.25 -9.45 23.74
N MET A 180 -39.25 -8.78 24.34
CA MET A 180 -39.27 -8.38 25.75
C MET A 180 -40.34 -7.32 26.03
N VAL A 181 -40.47 -6.29 25.19
CA VAL A 181 -41.51 -5.25 25.34
C VAL A 181 -42.91 -5.84 25.18
N GLY A 182 -43.13 -6.67 24.14
CA GLY A 182 -44.41 -7.35 23.93
C GLY A 182 -44.74 -8.34 25.06
N GLY A 183 -43.74 -9.06 25.57
CA GLY A 183 -43.88 -9.99 26.70
C GLY A 183 -44.33 -9.31 27.99
N THR A 184 -43.73 -8.16 28.33
CA THR A 184 -44.10 -7.37 29.53
C THR A 184 -45.50 -6.75 29.42
N LEU A 185 -45.91 -6.30 28.24
CA LEU A 185 -47.29 -5.82 28.02
C LEU A 185 -48.33 -6.94 28.13
N ARG A 186 -48.00 -8.15 27.65
CA ARG A 186 -48.90 -9.32 27.70
C ARG A 186 -49.07 -9.86 29.12
N SER A 187 -48.03 -9.86 29.94
CA SER A 187 -48.12 -10.33 31.34
C SER A 187 -49.04 -9.44 32.18
N ARG A 188 -48.98 -8.11 32.00
CA ARG A 188 -49.83 -7.16 32.73
C ARG A 188 -51.32 -7.35 32.48
N ARG A 189 -51.73 -7.70 31.24
CA ARG A 189 -53.14 -7.97 30.92
C ARG A 189 -53.69 -9.23 31.57
N ARG A 190 -52.85 -10.24 31.84
CA ARG A 190 -53.28 -11.47 32.52
C ARG A 190 -53.52 -11.26 34.01
N ALA A 191 -52.74 -10.38 34.65
CA ALA A 191 -52.94 -10.04 36.05
C ALA A 191 -54.27 -9.30 36.30
N SER A 192 -54.77 -8.54 35.32
CA SER A 192 -56.02 -7.77 35.42
C SER A 192 -57.31 -8.55 35.10
N VAL A 193 -57.22 -9.83 34.71
CA VAL A 193 -58.40 -10.70 34.44
C VAL A 193 -58.71 -11.64 35.61
N ALA A 194 -57.84 -11.67 36.63
CA ALA A 194 -58.10 -12.37 37.90
C ALA A 194 -58.53 -11.34 38.98
N ALA A 195 -59.76 -10.85 38.89
CA ALA A 195 -60.47 -10.13 39.95
C ALA A 195 -61.98 -10.30 39.76
#